data_AF-A0A520K4J3-F1
#
_entry.id   AF-A0A520K4J3-F1
#
_cell.length_a   1.000
_cell.length_b   1.000
_cell.length_c   1.000
_cell.angle_alpha   90.00
_cell.angle_beta   90.00
_cell.angle_gamma   90.00
#
_symmetry.space_group_name_H-M   'P 1'
#
loop_
_entity.id
_entity.type
_entity.pdbx_description
1 polymer ?
#
loop_
_entity_poly.entity_id
_entity_poly.type
_entity_poly.pdbx_seq_one_letter_code
_entity_poly.pdbx_strand_id
1 'polypeptide(L)'
;MQLGELLDDVIFKEVYKGVKIQCKIPYDFSGIPKDMVEKLKTDESFREECKDKLAKKLQKSCPQDLEVIGIDPSSNCLEIRYTAYYLGSKQHPEVHLKRLLLYYDNRGVDIHDPAAFDRIVEEAKRGLGEKYRNCREKRLLHFATLFKEALAQEFGKPK
;
A
#
# COMPACT_ATOMS: atom_id res chain seq x y z
N MET A 1 -8.46 18.09 2.28
CA MET A 1 -7.44 17.02 2.18
C MET A 1 -6.49 17.31 1.02
N GLN A 2 -5.23 16.84 1.00
CA GLN A 2 -4.40 16.97 -0.21
C GLN A 2 -4.91 16.03 -1.31
N LEU A 3 -4.76 16.42 -2.59
CA LEU A 3 -5.21 15.59 -3.72
C LEU A 3 -4.65 14.16 -3.66
N GLY A 4 -3.37 14.02 -3.32
CA GLY A 4 -2.72 12.70 -3.21
C GLY A 4 -3.38 11.80 -2.17
N GLU A 5 -3.71 12.36 -1.02
CA GLU A 5 -4.38 11.67 0.10
C GLU A 5 -5.81 11.27 -0.27
N LEU A 6 -6.57 12.15 -0.94
CA LEU A 6 -7.92 11.85 -1.42
C LEU A 6 -7.93 10.65 -2.37
N LEU A 7 -7.03 10.65 -3.35
CA LEU A 7 -6.95 9.58 -4.34
C LEU A 7 -6.45 8.28 -3.71
N ASP A 8 -5.53 8.36 -2.73
CA ASP A 8 -5.12 7.19 -1.95
C ASP A 8 -6.28 6.59 -1.16
N ASP A 9 -7.10 7.42 -0.51
CA ASP A 9 -8.27 6.96 0.24
C ASP A 9 -9.29 6.23 -0.65
N VAL A 10 -9.51 6.72 -1.87
CA VAL A 10 -10.39 6.05 -2.85
C VAL A 10 -9.82 4.69 -3.28
N ILE A 11 -8.53 4.64 -3.62
CA ILE A 11 -7.87 3.36 -3.95
C ILE A 11 -7.92 2.42 -2.74
N PHE A 12 -7.70 2.94 -1.53
CA PHE A 12 -7.77 2.20 -0.27
C PHE A 12 -9.13 1.55 -0.07
N LYS A 13 -10.21 2.31 -0.16
CA LYS A 13 -11.57 1.80 0.03
C LYS A 13 -11.97 0.73 -0.99
N GLU A 14 -11.49 0.85 -2.23
CA GLU A 14 -11.95 0.00 -3.34
C GLU A 14 -11.04 -1.20 -3.62
N VAL A 15 -9.70 -1.02 -3.61
CA VAL A 15 -8.72 -2.09 -3.86
C VAL A 15 -8.32 -2.77 -2.57
N TYR A 16 -8.05 -1.97 -1.53
CA TYR A 16 -7.50 -2.46 -0.28
C TYR A 16 -8.62 -2.90 0.66
N LYS A 17 -9.38 -3.92 0.23
CA LYS A 17 -9.95 -4.86 1.19
C LYS A 17 -8.76 -5.57 1.84
N GLY A 18 -8.31 -5.08 3.00
CA GLY A 18 -7.06 -5.51 3.63
C GLY A 18 -6.86 -7.02 3.57
N VAL A 19 -5.88 -7.47 2.79
CA VAL A 19 -5.44 -8.86 2.78
C VAL A 19 -4.24 -8.94 3.70
N LYS A 20 -4.44 -9.59 4.84
CA LYS A 20 -3.36 -9.90 5.78
C LYS A 20 -2.39 -10.89 5.12
N ILE A 21 -1.21 -10.41 4.73
CA ILE A 21 -0.15 -11.28 4.19
C ILE A 21 0.77 -11.66 5.33
N GLN A 22 0.94 -12.96 5.54
CA GLN A 22 1.90 -13.55 6.47
C GLN A 22 3.12 -14.05 5.69
N CYS A 23 4.31 -13.64 6.09
CA CYS A 23 5.55 -14.11 5.48
C CYS A 23 6.69 -14.24 6.50
N LYS A 24 7.71 -15.02 6.12
CA LYS A 24 8.98 -15.10 6.85
C LYS A 24 9.96 -14.12 6.24
N ILE A 25 10.50 -13.21 7.04
CA ILE A 25 11.57 -12.30 6.66
C ILE A 25 12.86 -12.69 7.37
N PRO A 26 14.02 -12.63 6.70
CA PRO A 26 15.31 -12.75 7.37
C PRO A 26 15.44 -11.69 8.46
N TYR A 27 15.88 -12.10 9.64
CA TYR A 27 16.16 -11.20 10.75
C TYR A 27 17.50 -11.54 11.34
N ASP A 28 18.37 -10.53 11.36
CA ASP A 28 19.73 -10.71 11.83
C ASP A 28 19.78 -10.72 13.36
N PHE A 29 19.99 -11.91 13.91
CA PHE A 29 20.21 -12.12 15.34
C PHE A 29 21.68 -11.96 15.75
N SER A 30 22.59 -11.59 14.83
CA SER A 30 24.02 -11.44 15.14
C SER A 30 24.32 -10.40 16.22
N GLY A 31 23.44 -9.42 16.40
CA GLY A 31 23.50 -8.44 17.49
C GLY A 31 23.05 -8.96 18.85
N ILE A 32 22.63 -10.22 18.96
CA ILE A 32 22.17 -10.86 20.20
C ILE A 32 23.26 -11.81 20.73
N PRO A 33 23.57 -11.80 22.05
CA PRO A 33 24.49 -12.75 22.66
C PRO A 33 24.13 -14.22 22.36
N LYS A 34 25.15 -15.07 22.13
CA LYS A 34 24.94 -16.49 21.74
C LYS A 34 24.12 -17.29 22.75
N ASP A 35 24.31 -17.02 24.05
CA ASP A 35 23.55 -17.61 25.15
C ASP A 35 22.05 -17.27 25.07
N MET A 36 21.72 -16.04 24.65
CA MET A 36 20.33 -15.63 24.42
C MET A 36 19.74 -16.25 23.15
N VAL A 37 20.55 -16.47 22.10
CA VAL A 37 20.11 -17.18 20.88
C VAL A 37 19.84 -18.66 21.17
N GLU A 38 20.65 -19.31 21.99
CA GLU A 38 20.37 -20.68 22.46
C GLU A 38 19.11 -20.73 23.32
N LYS A 39 18.94 -19.77 24.23
CA LYS A 39 17.73 -19.67 25.04
C LYS A 39 16.47 -19.43 24.20
N LEU A 40 16.56 -18.63 23.13
CA LEU A 40 15.48 -18.46 22.15
C LEU A 40 15.07 -19.78 21.48
N LYS A 41 16.00 -20.72 21.30
CA LYS A 41 15.72 -22.04 20.68
C LYS A 41 15.09 -23.02 21.66
N THR A 42 15.46 -22.96 22.93
CA THR A 42 15.10 -23.99 23.93
C THR A 42 13.99 -23.57 24.89
N ASP A 43 13.77 -22.27 25.09
CA ASP A 43 12.80 -21.72 26.04
C ASP A 43 11.67 -20.98 25.30
N GLU A 44 10.49 -21.60 25.28
CA GLU A 44 9.29 -21.06 24.62
C GLU A 44 8.76 -19.80 25.31
N SER A 45 8.84 -19.76 26.65
CA SER A 45 8.39 -18.60 27.43
C SER A 45 9.25 -17.37 27.18
N PHE A 46 10.57 -17.57 27.09
CA PHE A 46 11.52 -16.54 26.73
C PHE A 46 11.32 -16.05 25.29
N ARG A 47 11.00 -16.97 24.36
CA ARG A 47 10.72 -16.64 22.96
C ARG A 47 9.49 -15.75 22.82
N GLU A 48 8.41 -16.04 23.54
CA GLU A 48 7.20 -15.21 23.57
C GLU A 48 7.48 -13.82 24.16
N GLU A 49 8.24 -13.72 25.26
CA GLU A 49 8.64 -12.44 25.84
C GLU A 49 9.48 -11.59 24.86
N CYS A 50 10.40 -12.24 24.13
CA CYS A 50 11.20 -11.60 23.09
C CYS A 50 10.34 -11.12 21.92
N LYS A 51 9.36 -11.92 21.48
CA LYS A 51 8.42 -11.56 20.42
C LYS A 51 7.65 -10.29 20.76
N ASP A 52 7.11 -10.19 21.97
CA ASP A 52 6.35 -9.02 22.42
C ASP A 52 7.20 -7.74 22.45
N LYS A 53 8.45 -7.85 22.93
CA LYS A 53 9.40 -6.73 22.92
C LYS A 53 9.74 -6.30 21.49
N LEU A 54 9.95 -7.25 20.59
CA LEU A 54 10.20 -7.00 19.17
C LEU A 54 9.00 -6.35 18.48
N ALA A 55 7.80 -6.86 18.72
CA ALA A 55 6.56 -6.30 18.18
C ALA A 55 6.39 -4.83 18.59
N LYS A 56 6.56 -4.51 19.88
CA LYS A 56 6.50 -3.13 20.39
C LYS A 56 7.56 -2.23 19.77
N LYS A 57 8.76 -2.74 19.54
CA LYS A 57 9.85 -1.97 18.91
C LYS A 57 9.54 -1.69 17.44
N LEU A 58 9.05 -2.69 16.72
CA LEU A 58 8.70 -2.58 15.30
C LEU A 58 7.48 -1.69 15.07
N GLN A 59 6.46 -1.73 15.94
CA GLN A 59 5.31 -0.83 15.91
C GLN A 59 5.71 0.65 16.06
N LYS A 60 6.77 0.96 16.83
CA LYS A 60 7.28 2.33 16.94
C LYS A 60 7.93 2.83 15.65
N SER A 61 8.50 1.93 14.85
CA SER A 61 9.17 2.25 13.57
C SER A 61 8.27 2.10 12.34
N CYS A 62 7.19 1.33 12.45
CA CYS A 62 6.19 1.11 11.40
C CYS A 62 4.79 1.16 12.05
N PRO A 63 4.19 2.36 12.14
CA PRO A 63 2.99 2.59 12.94
C PRO A 63 1.70 1.96 12.36
N GLN A 64 1.73 1.40 11.16
CA GLN A 64 0.54 0.85 10.51
C GLN A 64 0.77 -0.60 10.06
N ASP A 65 -0.10 -1.48 10.54
CA ASP A 65 -0.40 -2.82 10.03
C ASP A 65 0.65 -3.95 10.12
N LEU A 66 1.80 -3.75 10.78
CA LEU A 66 2.80 -4.81 10.98
C LEU A 66 2.64 -5.55 12.32
N GLU A 67 2.32 -6.85 12.25
CA GLU A 67 2.24 -7.81 13.36
C GLU A 67 3.46 -8.75 13.32
N VAL A 68 4.13 -8.99 14.45
CA VAL A 68 5.11 -10.08 14.58
C VAL A 68 4.38 -11.32 15.09
N ILE A 69 4.30 -12.35 14.27
CA ILE A 69 3.58 -13.60 14.58
C ILE A 69 4.49 -14.58 15.32
N GLY A 70 5.76 -14.63 14.93
CA GLY A 70 6.70 -15.61 15.47
C GLY A 70 8.15 -15.25 15.24
N ILE A 71 9.01 -15.90 16.03
CA ILE A 71 10.45 -15.87 15.89
C ILE A 71 10.90 -17.29 15.55
N ASP A 72 11.60 -17.45 14.42
CA ASP A 72 12.23 -18.69 13.99
C ASP A 72 13.76 -18.55 14.11
N PRO A 73 14.32 -18.87 15.29
CA PRO A 73 15.76 -18.74 15.54
C PRO A 73 16.59 -19.83 14.85
N SER A 74 15.95 -20.86 14.29
CA SER A 74 16.64 -21.93 13.54
C SER A 74 16.95 -21.50 12.11
N SER A 75 16.05 -20.71 11.50
CA SER A 75 16.23 -20.16 10.15
C SER A 75 16.63 -18.68 10.14
N ASN A 76 16.89 -18.09 11.31
CA ASN A 76 17.15 -16.66 11.49
C ASN A 76 16.08 -15.79 10.81
N CYS A 77 14.82 -16.11 11.06
CA CYS A 77 13.69 -15.41 10.45
C CYS A 77 12.70 -14.90 11.49
N LEU A 78 12.05 -13.78 11.19
CA LEU A 78 10.79 -13.40 11.83
C LEU A 78 9.64 -13.82 10.93
N GLU A 79 8.61 -14.37 11.53
CA GLU A 79 7.32 -14.50 10.89
C GLU A 79 6.53 -13.24 11.19
N ILE A 80 6.26 -12.46 10.14
CA ILE A 80 5.52 -11.20 10.25
C ILE A 80 4.25 -11.30 9.43
N ARG A 81 3.28 -10.48 9.80
CA ARG A 81 2.10 -10.21 9.00
C ARG A 81 1.98 -8.73 8.80
N TYR A 82 1.80 -8.33 7.55
CA TYR A 82 1.65 -6.92 7.22
C TYR A 82 0.63 -6.72 6.11
N THR A 83 0.05 -5.52 6.05
CA THR A 83 -0.71 -5.06 4.90
C THR A 83 0.27 -4.57 3.84
N ALA A 84 0.39 -5.30 2.72
CA ALA A 84 1.24 -4.89 1.62
C ALA A 84 0.52 -3.88 0.71
N TYR A 85 1.17 -2.75 0.42
CA TYR A 85 0.68 -1.75 -0.53
C TYR A 85 1.42 -1.90 -1.87
N TYR A 86 0.67 -1.94 -2.99
CA TYR A 86 1.26 -2.12 -4.32
C TYR A 86 2.04 -0.88 -4.78
N LEU A 87 3.30 -1.08 -5.18
CA LEU A 87 4.09 -0.08 -5.89
C LEU A 87 3.55 0.10 -7.32
N GLY A 88 3.20 1.34 -7.68
CA GLY A 88 2.51 1.66 -8.94
C GLY A 88 3.17 1.10 -10.20
N SER A 89 2.35 0.45 -11.03
CA SER A 89 2.73 -0.18 -12.29
C SER A 89 1.63 0.03 -13.34
N LYS A 90 1.96 0.01 -14.64
CA LYS A 90 0.97 0.00 -15.75
C LYS A 90 0.05 -1.23 -15.72
N GLN A 91 0.40 -2.23 -14.92
CA GLN A 91 -0.45 -3.38 -14.61
C GLN A 91 -1.60 -3.04 -13.64
N HIS A 92 -1.52 -1.90 -12.94
CA HIS A 92 -2.50 -1.38 -11.98
C HIS A 92 -3.05 -0.03 -12.48
N PRO A 93 -4.11 -0.06 -13.31
CA PRO A 93 -4.66 1.13 -13.97
C PRO A 93 -4.99 2.28 -13.02
N GLU A 94 -5.48 1.99 -11.83
CA GLU A 94 -5.85 2.96 -10.79
C GLU A 94 -4.65 3.75 -10.26
N VAL A 95 -3.52 3.08 -10.04
CA VAL A 95 -2.30 3.74 -9.55
C VAL A 95 -1.66 4.55 -10.66
N HIS A 96 -1.76 4.08 -11.91
CA HIS A 96 -1.31 4.83 -13.08
C HIS A 96 -2.12 6.11 -13.27
N LEU A 97 -3.46 6.03 -13.18
CA LEU A 97 -4.35 7.18 -13.29
C LEU A 97 -4.08 8.21 -12.19
N LYS A 98 -3.96 7.78 -10.92
CA LYS A 98 -3.58 8.66 -9.81
C LYS A 98 -2.29 9.44 -10.10
N ARG A 99 -1.25 8.77 -10.57
CA ARG A 99 0.03 9.41 -10.89
C ARG A 99 -0.11 10.48 -11.97
N LEU A 100 -0.91 10.22 -13.01
CA LEU A 100 -1.16 11.20 -14.07
C LEU A 100 -1.95 12.40 -13.55
N LEU A 101 -2.98 12.19 -12.73
CA LEU A 101 -3.75 13.27 -12.11
C LEU A 101 -2.84 14.17 -11.25
N LEU A 102 -2.00 13.58 -10.38
CA LEU A 102 -1.02 14.33 -9.59
C LEU A 102 0.02 15.05 -10.46
N TYR A 103 0.48 14.42 -11.53
CA TYR A 103 1.44 15.02 -12.43
C TYR A 103 0.88 16.27 -13.13
N TYR A 104 -0.36 16.22 -13.59
CA TYR A 104 -1.01 17.33 -14.28
C TYR A 104 -1.43 18.45 -13.31
N ASP A 105 -1.95 18.11 -12.13
CA ASP A 105 -2.25 19.06 -11.05
C ASP A 105 -1.00 19.86 -10.64
N ASN A 106 0.13 19.18 -10.43
CA ASN A 106 1.42 19.82 -10.14
C ASN A 106 1.95 20.74 -11.26
N ARG A 107 1.40 20.63 -12.48
CA ARG A 107 1.71 21.49 -13.62
C ARG A 107 0.69 22.61 -13.82
N GLY A 108 -0.25 22.77 -12.88
CA GLY A 108 -1.28 23.80 -12.93
C GLY A 108 -2.44 23.48 -13.87
N VAL A 109 -2.60 22.22 -14.28
CA VAL A 109 -3.81 21.80 -14.99
C VAL A 109 -4.91 21.60 -13.97
N ASP A 110 -6.03 22.28 -14.16
CA ASP A 110 -7.21 22.12 -13.31
C ASP A 110 -7.85 20.75 -13.55
N ILE A 111 -7.57 19.79 -12.67
CA ILE A 111 -8.13 18.45 -12.74
C ILE A 111 -9.60 18.39 -12.31
N HIS A 112 -10.18 19.48 -11.78
CA HIS A 112 -11.59 19.59 -11.47
C HIS A 112 -12.42 19.92 -12.72
N ASP A 113 -11.80 20.48 -13.76
CA ASP A 113 -12.43 20.64 -15.07
C ASP A 113 -12.71 19.25 -15.67
N PRO A 114 -13.98 18.92 -15.96
CA PRO A 114 -14.34 17.63 -16.54
C PRO A 114 -13.59 17.33 -17.84
N ALA A 115 -13.34 18.35 -18.68
CA ALA A 115 -12.67 18.15 -19.95
C ALA A 115 -11.17 17.83 -19.77
N ALA A 116 -10.50 18.52 -18.85
CA ALA A 116 -9.13 18.20 -18.45
C ALA A 116 -9.04 16.78 -17.84
N PHE A 117 -9.94 16.45 -16.93
CA PHE A 117 -9.97 15.12 -16.29
C PHE A 117 -10.16 14.00 -17.32
N ASP A 118 -11.15 14.13 -18.21
CA ASP A 118 -11.46 13.09 -19.20
C ASP A 118 -10.30 12.91 -20.20
N ARG A 119 -9.55 13.97 -20.53
CA ARG A 119 -8.32 13.87 -21.34
C ARG A 119 -7.24 13.04 -20.65
N ILE A 120 -7.05 13.22 -19.33
CA ILE A 120 -6.07 12.47 -18.54
C ILE A 120 -6.47 10.99 -18.47
N VAL A 121 -7.76 10.68 -18.36
CA VAL A 121 -8.28 9.30 -18.39
C VAL A 121 -8.00 8.63 -19.74
N GLU A 122 -8.22 9.34 -20.85
CA GLU A 122 -7.91 8.83 -22.19
C GLU A 122 -6.40 8.60 -22.40
N GLU A 123 -5.55 9.45 -21.83
CA GLU A 123 -4.10 9.23 -21.83
C GLU A 123 -3.73 7.97 -21.04
N ALA A 124 -4.30 7.79 -19.84
CA ALA A 124 -4.10 6.59 -19.03
C ALA A 124 -4.53 5.32 -19.80
N LYS A 125 -5.64 5.39 -20.54
CA LYS A 125 -6.17 4.30 -21.38
C LYS A 125 -5.22 3.93 -22.52
N ARG A 126 -4.63 4.93 -23.20
CA ARG A 126 -3.59 4.69 -24.23
C ARG A 126 -2.36 3.99 -23.64
N GLY A 127 -2.07 4.21 -22.36
CA GLY A 127 -0.95 3.60 -21.64
C GLY A 127 -1.10 2.13 -21.22
N LEU A 128 -2.31 1.52 -21.33
CA LEU A 128 -2.62 0.21 -20.74
C LEU A 128 -2.00 -1.02 -21.44
N GLY A 129 -1.50 -0.86 -22.66
CA GLY A 129 -0.95 -1.94 -23.48
C GLY A 129 -2.01 -2.94 -23.98
N GLU A 130 -1.70 -3.69 -25.03
CA GLU A 130 -2.70 -4.47 -25.77
C GLU A 130 -3.10 -5.80 -25.11
N LYS A 131 -2.18 -6.44 -24.38
CA LYS A 131 -2.30 -7.85 -23.93
C LYS A 131 -3.48 -8.12 -22.97
N TYR A 132 -4.05 -7.10 -22.34
CA TYR A 132 -5.18 -7.20 -21.39
C TYR A 132 -6.10 -5.96 -21.43
N ARG A 133 -6.24 -5.35 -22.60
CA ARG A 133 -6.88 -4.03 -22.77
C ARG A 133 -8.28 -3.96 -22.15
N ASN A 134 -9.15 -4.93 -22.42
CA ASN A 134 -10.56 -4.87 -22.01
C ASN A 134 -10.77 -4.93 -20.49
N CYS A 135 -10.06 -5.80 -19.76
CA CYS A 135 -10.22 -5.90 -18.30
C CYS A 135 -9.54 -4.74 -17.57
N ARG A 136 -8.39 -4.26 -18.07
CA ARG A 136 -7.71 -3.09 -17.52
C ARG A 136 -8.47 -1.79 -17.79
N GLU A 137 -9.09 -1.67 -18.95
CA GLU A 137 -9.90 -0.51 -19.32
C GLU A 137 -11.16 -0.43 -18.44
N LYS A 138 -11.86 -1.55 -18.22
CA LYS A 138 -12.98 -1.59 -17.27
C LYS A 138 -12.57 -1.16 -15.86
N ARG A 139 -11.43 -1.65 -15.37
CA ARG A 139 -10.89 -1.26 -14.07
C ARG A 139 -10.48 0.23 -14.05
N LEU A 140 -9.85 0.73 -15.10
CA LEU A 140 -9.49 2.14 -15.23
C LEU A 140 -10.72 3.04 -15.16
N LEU A 141 -11.76 2.71 -15.94
CA LEU A 141 -13.01 3.48 -15.98
C LEU A 141 -13.71 3.48 -14.62
N HIS A 142 -13.71 2.33 -13.93
CA HIS A 142 -14.24 2.23 -12.57
C HIS A 142 -13.55 3.22 -11.62
N PHE A 143 -12.22 3.22 -11.59
CA PHE A 143 -11.46 4.16 -10.75
C PHE A 143 -11.57 5.62 -11.21
N ALA A 144 -11.71 5.87 -12.51
CA ALA A 144 -11.96 7.22 -13.02
C ALA A 144 -13.27 7.79 -12.47
N THR A 145 -14.34 6.99 -12.44
CA THR A 145 -15.62 7.37 -11.84
C THR A 145 -15.47 7.66 -10.35
N LEU A 146 -14.83 6.75 -9.60
CA LEU A 146 -14.65 6.91 -8.16
C LEU A 146 -13.82 8.14 -7.80
N PHE A 147 -12.75 8.43 -8.55
CA PHE A 147 -11.96 9.65 -8.36
C PHE A 147 -12.76 10.91 -8.68
N LYS A 148 -13.55 10.90 -9.75
CA LYS A 148 -14.40 12.05 -10.14
C LYS A 148 -15.44 12.36 -9.06
N GLU A 149 -16.07 11.32 -8.50
CA GLU A 149 -17.01 11.45 -7.38
C GLU A 149 -16.33 11.99 -6.12
N ALA A 150 -15.16 11.45 -5.77
CA ALA A 150 -14.41 11.88 -4.60
C ALA A 150 -13.95 13.35 -4.69
N LEU A 151 -13.50 13.78 -5.87
CA LEU A 151 -13.14 15.17 -6.15
C LEU A 151 -14.35 16.11 -6.01
N ALA A 152 -15.51 15.70 -6.55
CA ALA A 152 -16.74 16.47 -6.41
C ALA A 152 -17.22 16.57 -4.95
N GLN A 153 -17.03 15.53 -4.15
CA GLN A 153 -17.42 15.53 -2.73
C GLN A 153 -16.51 16.39 -1.85
N GLU A 154 -15.19 16.30 -2.05
CA GLU A 154 -14.20 17.00 -1.22
C GLU A 154 -14.03 18.46 -1.63
N PHE A 155 -14.11 18.76 -2.94
CA PHE A 155 -13.78 20.08 -3.49
C PHE A 155 -14.93 20.76 -4.25
N GLY A 156 -16.04 20.07 -4.49
CA GLY A 156 -17.18 20.57 -5.27
C GLY A 156 -18.31 21.24 -4.45
N LYS A 157 -18.15 21.43 -3.14
CA LYS A 157 -19.15 22.21 -2.37
C LYS A 157 -18.99 23.71 -2.64
N PRO A 158 -20.10 24.46 -2.83
CA PRO A 158 -20.04 25.91 -2.96
C PRO A 158 -19.53 26.54 -1.66
N LYS A 159 -18.68 27.56 -1.79
CA LYS A 159 -18.44 28.55 -0.73
C LYS A 159 -19.70 29.38 -0.49
#